data_AF-A0A9D7ZVD1-F1
#
_entry.id   AF-A0A9D7ZVD1-F1
#
_cell.length_a   1.000
_cell.length_b   1.000
_cell.length_c   1.000
_cell.angle_alpha   90.00
_cell.angle_beta   90.00
_cell.angle_gamma   90.00
#
_symmetry.space_group_name_H-M   'P 1'
#
loop_
_entity.id
_entity.type
_entity.pdbx_description
1 polymer ?
#
loop_
_entity_poly.entity_id
_entity_poly.type
_entity_poly.pdbx_seq_one_letter_code
_entity_poly.pdbx_strand_id
1 'polypeptide(L)'
;MSNLQMTVHEFLTIMGTLDEHMEKTGFKGESAIYDAWYQQWREVEAKVEALSMMDRADMLFDGKVTINDIPAEHLVEVKDCINEQIGMHKKMIEENDIDADPDDLEIWEKRLAAVNEL
;
A
#
# COMPACT_ATOMS: atom_id res chain seq x y z
N MET A 1 -19.88 -7.80 2.94
CA MET A 1 -18.45 -8.00 3.24
C MET A 1 -17.75 -8.05 1.90
N SER A 2 -16.80 -7.15 1.71
CA SER A 2 -16.09 -6.95 0.44
C SER A 2 -14.69 -7.52 0.59
N ASN A 3 -14.10 -8.00 -0.50
CA ASN A 3 -12.72 -8.47 -0.51
C ASN A 3 -11.85 -7.43 -1.21
N LEU A 4 -10.72 -7.09 -0.60
CA LEU A 4 -9.75 -6.18 -1.19
C LEU A 4 -8.58 -6.99 -1.75
N GLN A 5 -8.39 -6.94 -3.06
CA GLN A 5 -7.21 -7.53 -3.72
C GLN A 5 -6.28 -6.42 -4.20
N MET A 6 -5.00 -6.49 -3.81
CA MET A 6 -3.94 -5.55 -4.15
C MET A 6 -2.77 -6.29 -4.81
N THR A 7 -1.94 -5.58 -5.56
CA THR A 7 -0.60 -6.07 -5.87
C THR A 7 0.23 -6.17 -4.59
N VAL A 8 1.30 -6.95 -4.64
CA VAL A 8 2.26 -7.01 -3.54
C VAL A 8 2.91 -5.64 -3.33
N HIS A 9 3.24 -4.92 -4.40
CA HIS A 9 3.76 -3.56 -4.31
C HIS A 9 2.82 -2.63 -3.54
N GLU A 10 1.55 -2.55 -3.93
CA GLU A 10 0.56 -1.67 -3.28
C GLU A 10 0.40 -2.02 -1.79
N PHE A 11 0.31 -3.31 -1.46
CA PHE A 11 0.16 -3.78 -0.09
C PHE A 11 1.38 -3.43 0.77
N LEU A 12 2.60 -3.66 0.26
CA LEU A 12 3.83 -3.32 0.98
C LEU A 12 3.98 -1.81 1.17
N THR A 13 3.62 -1.00 0.16
CA THR A 13 3.69 0.46 0.25
C THR A 13 2.70 1.01 1.29
N ILE A 14 1.47 0.49 1.33
CA ILE A 14 0.48 0.87 2.35
C ILE A 14 0.99 0.51 3.75
N MET A 15 1.45 -0.72 3.96
CA MET A 15 1.95 -1.14 5.27
C MET A 15 3.20 -0.38 5.69
N GLY A 16 4.11 -0.05 4.76
CA GLY A 16 5.27 0.80 5.02
C GLY A 16 4.87 2.22 5.42
N THR A 17 3.87 2.80 4.77
CA THR A 17 3.33 4.13 5.13
C THR A 17 2.75 4.12 6.55
N LEU A 18 1.98 3.09 6.89
CA LEU A 18 1.43 2.92 8.24
C LEU A 18 2.53 2.71 9.28
N ASP A 19 3.56 1.93 8.96
CA ASP A 19 4.71 1.72 9.84
C ASP A 19 5.43 3.03 10.16
N GLU A 20 5.73 3.84 9.14
CA GLU A 20 6.32 5.17 9.35
C GLU A 20 5.46 6.07 10.23
N HIS A 21 4.13 6.00 10.11
CA HIS A 21 3.22 6.75 10.97
C HIS A 21 3.27 6.26 12.41
N MET A 22 3.25 4.95 12.61
CA MET A 22 3.37 4.34 13.92
C MET A 22 4.71 4.69 14.56
N GLU A 23 5.82 4.61 13.82
CA GLU A 23 7.15 5.01 14.28
C GLU A 23 7.20 6.48 14.71
N LYS A 24 6.62 7.41 13.92
CA LYS A 24 6.57 8.85 14.25
C LYS A 24 5.83 9.14 15.57
N THR A 25 4.88 8.28 15.96
CA THR A 25 4.16 8.39 17.23
C THR A 25 4.80 7.57 18.38
N GLY A 26 5.91 6.87 18.11
CA GLY A 26 6.52 5.94 19.05
C GLY A 26 5.64 4.72 19.34
N PHE A 27 4.90 4.25 18.33
CA PHE A 27 3.94 3.14 18.38
C PHE A 27 2.82 3.35 19.42
N LYS A 28 2.44 4.62 19.63
CA LYS A 28 1.32 4.99 20.51
C LYS A 28 0.11 5.53 19.73
N GLY A 29 0.24 5.69 18.42
CA GLY A 29 -0.87 6.02 17.53
C GLY A 29 -1.89 4.89 17.45
N GLU A 30 -3.09 5.22 17.01
CA GLU A 30 -4.14 4.25 16.70
C GLU A 30 -4.16 4.00 15.19
N SER A 31 -4.23 2.73 14.81
CA SER A 31 -4.43 2.28 13.43
C SER A 31 -5.42 1.11 13.46
N ALA A 32 -6.41 1.13 12.58
CA ALA A 32 -7.34 0.02 12.43
C ALA A 32 -6.71 -1.14 11.64
N ILE A 33 -5.73 -0.83 10.79
CA ILE A 33 -5.07 -1.78 9.90
C ILE A 33 -3.82 -2.41 10.51
N TYR A 34 -2.93 -1.60 11.11
CA TYR A 34 -1.53 -1.96 11.30
C TYR A 34 -1.35 -3.31 12.00
N ASP A 35 -1.90 -3.46 13.21
CA ASP A 35 -1.79 -4.71 13.97
C ASP A 35 -2.52 -5.88 13.28
N ALA A 36 -3.67 -5.59 12.65
CA ALA A 36 -4.49 -6.61 12.01
C ALA A 36 -3.80 -7.23 10.79
N TRP A 37 -3.01 -6.43 10.05
CA TRP A 37 -2.35 -6.88 8.82
C TRP A 37 -0.86 -7.17 9.03
N TYR A 38 -0.29 -6.84 10.20
CA TYR A 38 1.13 -6.95 10.49
C TYR A 38 1.71 -8.34 10.17
N GLN A 39 1.06 -9.41 10.63
CA GLN A 39 1.57 -10.76 10.39
C GLN A 39 1.65 -11.06 8.89
N GLN A 40 0.58 -10.77 8.14
CA GLN A 40 0.55 -10.98 6.69
C GLN A 40 1.60 -10.12 5.99
N TRP A 41 1.82 -8.89 6.46
CA TRP A 41 2.87 -8.02 5.97
C TRP A 41 4.25 -8.64 6.12
N ARG A 42 4.63 -9.07 7.33
CA ARG A 42 5.93 -9.71 7.59
C ARG A 42 6.12 -10.98 6.75
N GLU A 43 5.07 -11.76 6.55
CA GLU A 43 5.12 -12.97 5.71
C GLU A 43 5.32 -12.66 4.21
N VAL A 44 4.67 -11.62 3.70
CA VAL A 44 4.84 -11.18 2.30
C VAL A 44 6.23 -10.59 2.10
N GLU A 45 6.69 -9.74 3.01
CA GLU A 45 8.03 -9.14 2.95
C GLU A 45 9.13 -10.22 2.93
N ALA A 46 9.08 -11.17 3.86
CA ALA A 46 10.06 -12.26 3.91
C ALA A 46 10.10 -13.11 2.61
N LYS A 47 8.94 -13.30 1.96
CA LYS A 47 8.88 -13.97 0.66
C LYS A 47 9.55 -13.15 -0.44
N VAL A 48 9.26 -11.84 -0.51
CA VAL A 48 9.83 -10.93 -1.51
C VAL A 48 11.36 -10.79 -1.34
N GLU A 49 11.84 -10.75 -0.10
CA GLU A 49 13.27 -10.67 0.21
C GLU A 49 14.06 -11.91 -0.23
N ALA A 50 13.44 -13.09 -0.14
CA ALA A 50 14.06 -14.36 -0.52
C ALA A 50 14.20 -14.55 -2.04
N LEU A 51 13.56 -13.71 -2.86
CA LEU A 51 13.57 -13.81 -4.32
C LEU A 51 14.82 -13.18 -4.95
N SER A 52 15.17 -13.69 -6.14
CA SER A 52 16.16 -13.04 -7.01
C SER A 52 15.64 -11.67 -7.48
N MET A 53 16.51 -10.80 -8.00
CA MET A 53 16.10 -9.47 -8.47
C MET A 53 14.99 -9.51 -9.53
N MET A 54 15.07 -10.45 -10.48
CA MET A 54 14.07 -10.59 -11.54
C MET A 54 12.74 -11.13 -10.98
N ASP A 55 12.79 -12.22 -10.21
CA ASP A 55 11.58 -12.79 -9.62
C ASP A 55 10.92 -11.84 -8.62
N ARG A 56 11.73 -10.99 -7.95
CA ARG A 56 11.23 -9.95 -7.05
C ARG A 56 10.42 -8.91 -7.81
N ALA A 57 10.91 -8.44 -8.96
CA ALA A 57 10.16 -7.49 -9.78
C ALA A 57 8.83 -8.10 -10.22
N ASP A 58 8.85 -9.32 -10.75
CA ASP A 58 7.62 -10.04 -11.14
C ASP A 58 6.65 -10.18 -9.96
N MET A 59 7.14 -10.58 -8.77
CA MET A 59 6.31 -10.72 -7.58
C MET A 59 5.70 -9.39 -7.11
N LEU A 60 6.45 -8.30 -7.16
CA LEU A 60 5.96 -6.98 -6.73
C LEU A 60 4.77 -6.51 -7.58
N PHE A 61 4.83 -6.68 -8.90
CA PHE A 61 3.83 -6.15 -9.82
C PHE A 61 2.71 -7.17 -10.16
N ASP A 62 3.05 -8.44 -10.36
CA ASP A 62 2.09 -9.49 -10.73
C ASP A 62 1.50 -10.21 -9.52
N GLY A 63 2.28 -10.34 -8.44
CA GLY A 63 1.84 -10.98 -7.21
C GLY A 63 0.66 -10.24 -6.58
N LYS A 64 -0.29 -10.99 -6.02
CA LYS A 64 -1.50 -10.44 -5.39
C LYS A 64 -1.59 -10.77 -3.92
N VAL A 65 -2.06 -9.82 -3.14
CA VAL A 65 -2.44 -9.95 -1.74
C VAL A 65 -3.94 -9.75 -1.63
N THR A 66 -4.65 -10.67 -0.96
CA THR A 66 -6.09 -10.56 -0.74
C THR A 66 -6.38 -10.43 0.75
N ILE A 67 -7.15 -9.40 1.11
CA ILE A 67 -7.74 -9.20 2.43
C ILE A 67 -9.21 -9.58 2.32
N ASN A 68 -9.59 -10.65 3.00
CA ASN A 68 -10.97 -11.15 3.00
C ASN A 68 -11.79 -10.43 4.07
N ASP A 69 -13.07 -10.21 3.78
CA ASP A 69 -14.04 -9.65 4.73
C ASP A 69 -13.56 -8.34 5.39
N ILE A 70 -13.04 -7.42 4.57
CA ILE A 70 -12.44 -6.17 5.07
C ILE A 70 -13.48 -5.31 5.81
N PRO A 71 -13.22 -4.88 7.06
CA PRO A 71 -14.10 -3.97 7.76
C PRO A 71 -14.13 -2.58 7.12
N ALA A 72 -15.24 -1.85 7.28
CA ALA A 72 -15.40 -0.51 6.72
C ALA A 72 -14.36 0.48 7.26
N GLU A 73 -13.99 0.36 8.54
CA GLU A 73 -12.95 1.19 9.16
C GLU A 73 -11.56 0.97 8.56
N HIS A 74 -11.23 -0.27 8.17
CA HIS A 74 -10.00 -0.56 7.43
C HIS A 74 -10.06 0.08 6.04
N LEU A 75 -11.21 0.06 5.35
CA LEU A 75 -11.33 0.71 4.04
C LEU A 75 -11.11 2.22 4.11
N VAL A 76 -11.49 2.88 5.21
CA VAL A 76 -11.22 4.31 5.41
C VAL A 76 -9.71 4.55 5.48
N GLU A 77 -9.01 3.82 6.34
CA GLU A 77 -7.57 4.00 6.52
C GLU A 77 -6.76 3.58 5.27
N VAL A 78 -7.20 2.56 4.53
CA VAL A 78 -6.63 2.22 3.20
C VAL A 78 -6.75 3.40 2.24
N LYS A 79 -7.92 4.04 2.19
CA LYS A 79 -8.14 5.21 1.31
C LYS A 79 -7.25 6.37 1.73
N ASP A 80 -7.05 6.58 3.02
CA ASP A 80 -6.16 7.63 3.51
C ASP A 80 -4.72 7.39 3.04
N CYS A 81 -4.18 6.17 3.21
CA CYS A 81 -2.86 5.81 2.67
C CYS A 81 -2.76 6.00 1.15
N ILE A 82 -3.78 5.58 0.38
CA ILE A 82 -3.78 5.76 -1.08
C ILE A 82 -3.78 7.25 -1.45
N ASN A 83 -4.55 8.08 -0.75
CA ASN A 83 -4.59 9.51 -0.99
C ASN A 83 -3.25 10.19 -0.68
N GLU A 84 -2.53 9.73 0.33
CA GLU A 84 -1.17 10.18 0.62
C GLU A 84 -0.19 9.85 -0.51
N GLN A 85 -0.25 8.62 -1.05
CA GLN A 85 0.54 8.22 -2.21
C GLN A 85 0.23 9.10 -3.43
N ILE A 86 -1.05 9.32 -3.73
CA ILE A 86 -1.48 10.24 -4.80
C ILE A 86 -0.93 11.65 -4.59
N GLY A 87 -1.03 12.17 -3.35
CA GLY A 87 -0.54 13.50 -3.00
C GLY A 87 0.97 13.63 -3.16
N MET A 88 1.72 12.62 -2.74
CA MET A 88 3.17 12.55 -2.92
C MET A 88 3.56 12.53 -4.41
N HIS A 89 2.98 11.64 -5.21
CA HIS A 89 3.28 11.55 -6.65
C HIS A 89 2.92 12.83 -7.40
N LYS A 90 1.77 13.46 -7.10
CA LYS A 90 1.40 14.78 -7.66
C LYS A 90 2.45 15.83 -7.34
N LYS A 91 2.90 15.89 -6.10
CA LYS A 91 3.94 16.84 -5.67
C LYS A 91 5.26 16.62 -6.41
N MET A 92 5.72 15.38 -6.54
CA MET A 92 6.96 15.06 -7.28
C MET A 92 6.88 15.52 -8.75
N ILE A 93 5.74 15.30 -9.40
CA ILE A 93 5.50 15.77 -10.78
C ILE A 93 5.51 17.30 -10.86
N GLU A 94 4.83 17.98 -9.94
CA GLU A 94 4.80 19.46 -9.90
C GLU A 94 6.19 20.06 -9.68
N GLU A 95 7.03 19.41 -8.87
CA GLU A 95 8.39 19.83 -8.55
C GLU A 95 9.42 19.44 -9.64
N ASN A 96 9.00 18.72 -10.70
CA ASN A 96 9.88 18.11 -11.72
C ASN A 96 10.99 17.26 -11.09
N ASP A 97 10.63 16.47 -10.07
CA ASP A 97 11.55 15.51 -9.47
C ASP A 97 12.01 14.47 -10.52
N ILE A 98 13.28 14.03 -10.43
CA ILE A 98 13.84 13.05 -11.35
C ILE A 98 13.20 11.67 -11.20
N ASP A 99 12.69 11.39 -10.01
CA ASP A 99 12.02 10.14 -9.65
C ASP A 99 10.49 10.23 -9.90
N ALA A 100 9.98 11.36 -10.41
CA ALA A 100 8.56 11.52 -10.70
C ALA A 100 8.14 10.67 -11.89
N ASP A 101 7.25 9.70 -11.64
CA ASP A 101 6.61 8.88 -12.67
C ASP A 101 5.08 9.14 -12.72
N PRO A 102 4.53 9.68 -13.83
CA PRO A 102 3.09 9.81 -14.04
C PRO A 102 2.34 8.47 -14.05
N ASP A 103 2.98 7.37 -14.44
CA ASP A 103 2.35 6.06 -14.48
C ASP A 103 2.06 5.54 -13.05
N ASP A 104 2.95 5.82 -12.10
CA ASP A 104 2.73 5.50 -10.68
C ASP A 104 1.53 6.27 -10.11
N LEU A 105 1.37 7.56 -10.47
CA LEU A 105 0.20 8.33 -10.10
C LEU A 105 -1.09 7.69 -10.64
N GLU A 106 -1.09 7.27 -11.91
CA GLU A 106 -2.25 6.62 -12.52
C GLU A 106 -2.60 5.29 -11.82
N ILE A 107 -1.60 4.51 -11.40
CA ILE A 107 -1.79 3.27 -10.63
C ILE A 107 -2.54 3.58 -9.32
N TRP A 108 -2.10 4.59 -8.56
CA TRP A 108 -2.74 4.93 -7.29
C TRP A 108 -4.13 5.54 -7.46
N GLU A 109 -4.37 6.35 -8.49
CA GLU A 109 -5.70 6.89 -8.79
C GLU A 109 -6.69 5.77 -9.19
N LYS A 110 -6.25 4.79 -10.00
CA LYS A 110 -7.04 3.59 -10.31
C LYS A 110 -7.32 2.76 -9.07
N ARG A 111 -6.33 2.61 -8.19
CA ARG A 111 -6.48 1.91 -6.90
C ARG A 111 -7.52 2.58 -6.02
N LEU A 112 -7.50 3.91 -5.91
CA LEU A 112 -8.51 4.67 -5.16
C LEU A 112 -9.92 4.45 -5.73
N ALA A 113 -10.06 4.50 -7.06
CA ALA A 113 -11.34 4.24 -7.72
C ALA A 113 -11.87 2.83 -7.39
N ALA A 114 -11.02 1.80 -7.51
CA ALA A 114 -11.38 0.43 -7.19
C ALA A 114 -11.81 0.25 -5.72
N VAL A 115 -11.10 0.88 -4.77
CA VAL A 115 -11.44 0.82 -3.34
C VAL A 115 -12.73 1.58 -3.01
N ASN A 116 -13.11 2.59 -3.80
CA ASN A 116 -14.38 3.30 -3.65
C ASN A 116 -15.60 2.51 -4.14
N GLU A 117 -15.40 1.48 -4.95
CA GLU A 117 -16.46 0.59 -5.43
C GLU A 117 -16.73 -0.61 -4.50
N LEU A 118 -15.93 -0.78 -3.44
CA LEU A 118 -16.05 -1.84 -2.42
C LEU A 118 -17.03 -1.49 -1.29
#